data_AF-A0A964Z8D5-F1
#
_entry.id   AF-A0A964Z8D5-F1
#
_cell.length_a   1.000
_cell.length_b   1.000
_cell.length_c   1.000
_cell.angle_alpha   90.00
_cell.angle_beta   90.00
_cell.angle_gamma   90.00
#
_symmetry.space_group_name_H-M   'P 1'
#
loop_
_entity.id
_entity.type
_entity.pdbx_description
1 polymer ?
#
loop_
_entity_poly.entity_id
_entity_poly.type
_entity_poly.pdbx_seq_one_letter_code
_entity_poly.pdbx_strand_id
1 'polypeptide(L)'
;TLTVGAGATAGSLDTTTIVSNATLAFNRSDTFTFSTGVSGSGGLTQSGSGTLVLSGNNTYTGTTRVSGGTLQLGAADRIANTSALLVDTGATFDANNNADTVGSLAGAGSVSLGSATLTAGGDGTSTIFSGTMTGSGGLTKAGAGTLTISGSPAYTGATTISAGTIALSGTGSLPNSSALTVTGTFDLNNVADTVGSIAGAGNITLGSATLTSGGDNSSTSFSGIVSGTGAITKTGTGTLTLSGANSYSGSTTVSSGALRADNNTALGTTAGSTTVANGAQLQVAGGITSAEVISAAGVAVNQGVINNVSGSNTLSGAVTLTGSSSNEIQIDGGSLTFSG
;
A
#
# COMPACT_ATOMS: atom_id res chain seq x y z
N THR A 1 14.63 6.35 -33.51
CA THR A 1 13.21 6.55 -33.18
C THR A 1 12.43 6.68 -34.46
N LEU A 2 11.30 5.98 -34.57
CA LEU A 2 10.28 6.21 -35.59
C LEU A 2 9.13 6.97 -34.93
N THR A 3 8.65 8.05 -35.54
CA THR A 3 7.56 8.86 -34.99
C THR A 3 6.36 8.88 -35.92
N VAL A 4 5.19 8.52 -35.39
CA VAL A 4 3.90 8.65 -36.06
C VAL A 4 3.30 10.01 -35.70
N GLY A 5 3.24 10.91 -36.68
CA GLY A 5 2.74 12.28 -36.53
C GLY A 5 3.82 13.30 -36.16
N ALA A 6 3.42 14.57 -36.14
CA ALA A 6 4.29 15.73 -35.88
C ALA A 6 3.60 16.81 -35.03
N GLY A 7 2.71 16.41 -34.11
CA GLY A 7 1.93 17.31 -33.25
C GLY A 7 0.59 17.74 -33.84
N ALA A 8 0.18 17.14 -34.96
CA ALA A 8 -1.10 17.37 -35.63
C ALA A 8 -1.94 16.08 -35.64
N THR A 9 -3.07 16.08 -36.35
CA THR A 9 -3.97 14.92 -36.52
C THR A 9 -3.59 14.00 -37.69
N ALA A 10 -2.44 14.23 -38.32
CA ALA A 10 -1.92 13.42 -39.43
C ALA A 10 -0.77 12.50 -38.99
N GLY A 11 -0.54 11.44 -39.75
CA GLY A 11 0.45 10.40 -39.46
C GLY A 11 -0.24 9.06 -39.17
N SER A 12 0.07 8.05 -39.95
CA SER A 12 -0.48 6.70 -39.83
C SER A 12 0.62 5.66 -39.94
N LEU A 13 0.29 4.44 -39.53
CA LEU A 13 1.14 3.28 -39.69
C LEU A 13 0.26 2.16 -40.25
N ASP A 14 0.43 1.85 -41.52
CA ASP A 14 -0.38 0.83 -42.21
C ASP A 14 0.38 -0.50 -42.21
N THR A 15 0.37 -1.18 -41.06
CA THR A 15 1.05 -2.47 -40.88
C THR A 15 0.26 -3.35 -39.91
N THR A 16 0.31 -4.66 -40.12
CA THR A 16 -0.41 -5.66 -39.31
C THR A 16 0.40 -6.18 -38.12
N THR A 17 1.74 -6.02 -38.14
CA THR A 17 2.66 -6.37 -37.05
C THR A 17 3.91 -5.50 -37.14
N ILE A 18 4.46 -5.06 -36.00
CA ILE A 18 5.68 -4.26 -35.96
C ILE A 18 6.71 -4.93 -35.07
N VAL A 19 7.93 -5.10 -35.60
CA VAL A 19 9.11 -5.40 -34.80
C VAL A 19 9.93 -4.12 -34.71
N SER A 20 10.01 -3.52 -33.53
CA SER A 20 10.80 -2.30 -33.30
C SER A 20 11.94 -2.58 -32.33
N ASN A 21 13.17 -2.39 -32.80
CA ASN A 21 14.38 -2.45 -31.96
C ASN A 21 14.83 -1.05 -31.48
N ALA A 22 14.04 -0.02 -31.78
CA ALA A 22 14.21 1.37 -31.35
C ALA A 22 12.87 1.92 -30.80
N THR A 23 12.85 3.16 -30.33
CA THR A 23 11.59 3.78 -29.87
C THR A 23 10.62 4.00 -31.03
N LEU A 24 9.37 3.54 -30.86
CA LEU A 24 8.20 3.94 -31.64
C LEU A 24 7.44 5.02 -30.87
N ALA A 25 7.40 6.23 -31.41
CA ALA A 25 6.76 7.38 -30.79
C ALA A 25 5.46 7.77 -31.52
N PHE A 26 4.47 8.24 -30.78
CA PHE A 26 3.24 8.83 -31.29
C PHE A 26 3.23 10.30 -30.89
N ASN A 27 3.18 11.19 -31.87
CA ASN A 27 3.11 12.63 -31.68
C ASN A 27 1.89 13.16 -32.45
N ARG A 28 0.71 12.88 -31.90
CA ARG A 28 -0.57 13.30 -32.46
C ARG A 28 -1.37 14.11 -31.46
N SER A 29 -2.17 15.06 -31.94
CA SER A 29 -2.98 15.95 -31.09
C SER A 29 -4.40 15.46 -30.85
N ASP A 30 -4.86 14.46 -31.59
CA ASP A 30 -6.18 13.84 -31.49
C ASP A 30 -6.13 12.48 -30.79
N THR A 31 -7.31 11.86 -30.64
CA THR A 31 -7.41 10.47 -30.21
C THR A 31 -7.06 9.54 -31.38
N PHE A 32 -6.05 8.69 -31.19
CA PHE A 32 -5.62 7.69 -32.15
C PHE A 32 -5.66 6.30 -31.53
N THR A 33 -6.47 5.41 -32.09
CA THR A 33 -6.53 4.01 -31.64
C THR A 33 -5.50 3.18 -32.41
N PHE A 34 -4.57 2.57 -31.67
CA PHE A 34 -3.51 1.75 -32.22
C PHE A 34 -3.73 0.28 -31.85
N SER A 35 -4.20 -0.49 -32.83
CA SER A 35 -4.62 -1.89 -32.67
C SER A 35 -3.55 -2.90 -33.10
N THR A 36 -2.43 -2.44 -33.64
CA THR A 36 -1.33 -3.30 -34.10
C THR A 36 -0.41 -3.65 -32.94
N GLY A 37 -0.10 -4.94 -32.77
CA GLY A 37 0.87 -5.40 -31.78
C GLY A 37 2.31 -5.05 -32.15
N VAL A 38 3.10 -4.64 -31.15
CA VAL A 38 4.51 -4.29 -31.28
C VAL A 38 5.38 -5.28 -30.49
N SER A 39 6.45 -5.77 -31.10
CA SER A 39 7.47 -6.62 -30.48
C SER A 39 8.88 -6.03 -30.69
N GLY A 40 9.91 -6.66 -30.12
CA GLY A 40 11.31 -6.26 -30.26
C GLY A 40 11.88 -5.56 -29.01
N SER A 41 13.15 -5.14 -29.09
CA SER A 41 13.85 -4.55 -27.93
C SER A 41 13.53 -3.07 -27.68
N GLY A 42 12.82 -2.43 -28.61
CA GLY A 42 12.47 -1.01 -28.58
C GLY A 42 11.40 -0.67 -27.53
N GLY A 43 11.23 0.64 -27.30
CA GLY A 43 10.18 1.17 -26.42
C GLY A 43 9.03 1.83 -27.20
N LEU A 44 7.96 2.17 -26.48
CA LEU A 44 6.83 2.93 -26.99
C LEU A 44 6.79 4.30 -26.30
N THR A 45 6.51 5.37 -27.03
CA THR A 45 6.39 6.72 -26.46
C THR A 45 5.12 7.42 -26.92
N GLN A 46 4.28 7.83 -25.98
CA GLN A 46 3.22 8.81 -26.24
C GLN A 46 3.77 10.21 -25.93
N SER A 47 3.82 11.08 -26.94
CA SER A 47 4.45 12.41 -26.87
C SER A 47 3.56 13.56 -27.32
N GLY A 48 2.48 13.26 -28.05
CA GLY A 48 1.54 14.28 -28.53
C GLY A 48 0.59 14.74 -27.43
N SER A 49 -0.11 15.85 -27.66
CA SER A 49 -1.10 16.37 -26.71
C SER A 49 -2.42 15.58 -26.69
N GLY A 50 -2.63 14.68 -27.65
CA GLY A 50 -3.84 13.87 -27.77
C GLY A 50 -3.82 12.60 -26.94
N THR A 51 -4.65 11.64 -27.33
CA THR A 51 -4.80 10.35 -26.65
C THR A 51 -4.38 9.21 -27.57
N LEU A 52 -3.41 8.41 -27.16
CA LEU A 52 -3.08 7.14 -27.81
C LEU A 52 -3.85 6.04 -27.10
N VAL A 53 -4.79 5.39 -27.79
CA VAL A 53 -5.49 4.21 -27.25
C VAL A 53 -4.74 2.96 -27.70
N LEU A 54 -4.01 2.33 -26.78
CA LEU A 54 -3.21 1.13 -27.04
C LEU A 54 -4.11 -0.11 -26.93
N SER A 55 -4.46 -0.69 -28.08
CA SER A 55 -5.37 -1.85 -28.17
C SER A 55 -4.69 -3.14 -28.64
N GLY A 56 -3.54 -3.03 -29.33
CA GLY A 56 -2.77 -4.18 -29.78
C GLY A 56 -2.06 -4.92 -28.63
N ASN A 57 -1.87 -6.23 -28.79
CA ASN A 57 -1.07 -7.04 -27.86
C ASN A 57 0.43 -6.75 -28.05
N ASN A 58 1.08 -6.19 -27.04
CA ASN A 58 2.49 -5.82 -27.15
C ASN A 58 3.40 -6.75 -26.37
N THR A 59 4.57 -7.02 -26.94
CA THR A 59 5.64 -7.87 -26.37
C THR A 59 7.00 -7.19 -26.44
N TYR A 60 7.05 -5.89 -26.74
CA TYR A 60 8.29 -5.12 -26.74
C TYR A 60 8.86 -5.02 -25.33
N THR A 61 10.19 -5.01 -25.20
CA THR A 61 10.84 -5.02 -23.88
C THR A 61 11.34 -3.66 -23.43
N GLY A 62 11.44 -2.68 -24.34
CA GLY A 62 11.85 -1.33 -23.99
C GLY A 62 10.76 -0.57 -23.23
N THR A 63 11.14 0.57 -22.64
CA THR A 63 10.27 1.41 -21.81
C THR A 63 9.03 1.90 -22.57
N THR A 64 7.88 1.86 -21.89
CA THR A 64 6.68 2.62 -22.25
C THR A 64 6.74 3.97 -21.56
N ARG A 65 6.92 5.05 -22.33
CA ARG A 65 7.03 6.42 -21.80
C ARG A 65 5.81 7.24 -22.21
N VAL A 66 5.17 7.90 -21.26
CA VAL A 66 4.15 8.91 -21.50
C VAL A 66 4.79 10.27 -21.21
N SER A 67 5.20 10.98 -22.26
CA SER A 67 5.88 12.27 -22.17
C SER A 67 5.00 13.48 -22.45
N GLY A 68 3.76 13.24 -22.92
CA GLY A 68 2.74 14.27 -23.15
C GLY A 68 1.37 13.62 -23.35
N GLY A 69 0.30 14.39 -23.22
CA GLY A 69 -1.06 13.92 -23.48
C GLY A 69 -1.45 12.70 -22.64
N THR A 70 -2.20 11.77 -23.25
CA THR A 70 -2.69 10.56 -22.58
C THR A 70 -2.29 9.29 -23.34
N LEU A 71 -1.75 8.29 -22.64
CA LEU A 71 -1.72 6.90 -23.09
C LEU A 71 -2.87 6.16 -22.39
N GLN A 72 -3.87 5.74 -23.16
CA GLN A 72 -5.03 5.01 -22.66
C GLN A 72 -4.96 3.53 -23.06
N LEU A 73 -5.33 2.62 -22.15
CA LEU A 73 -5.49 1.22 -22.50
C LEU A 73 -6.84 0.96 -23.20
N GLY A 74 -6.78 0.27 -24.34
CA GLY A 74 -7.97 -0.19 -25.07
C GLY A 74 -8.53 -1.52 -24.56
N ALA A 75 -7.73 -2.29 -23.81
CA ALA A 75 -8.10 -3.53 -23.16
C ALA A 75 -7.04 -3.91 -22.08
N ALA A 76 -7.24 -4.98 -21.30
CA ALA A 76 -6.30 -5.42 -20.26
C ALA A 76 -5.03 -6.05 -20.84
N ASP A 77 -3.88 -5.97 -20.16
CA ASP A 77 -2.59 -6.54 -20.59
C ASP A 77 -2.09 -6.03 -21.96
N ARG A 78 -1.95 -4.71 -22.12
CA ARG A 78 -1.48 -4.12 -23.39
C ARG A 78 -0.05 -3.64 -23.31
N ILE A 79 0.44 -3.24 -22.14
CA ILE A 79 1.87 -3.01 -21.96
C ILE A 79 2.53 -4.36 -21.71
N ALA A 80 3.72 -4.58 -22.28
CA ALA A 80 4.43 -5.82 -22.01
C ALA A 80 4.84 -5.89 -20.54
N ASN A 81 4.65 -7.05 -19.89
CA ASN A 81 4.83 -7.22 -18.44
C ASN A 81 6.23 -6.86 -17.91
N THR A 82 7.25 -6.86 -18.76
CA THR A 82 8.63 -6.48 -18.40
C THR A 82 8.99 -5.04 -18.78
N SER A 83 8.09 -4.32 -19.46
CA SER A 83 8.30 -2.94 -19.89
C SER A 83 8.07 -1.98 -18.72
N ALA A 84 9.08 -1.18 -18.40
CA ALA A 84 8.92 -0.08 -17.46
C ALA A 84 7.88 0.93 -17.98
N LEU A 85 7.02 1.43 -17.10
CA LEU A 85 6.09 2.52 -17.35
C LEU A 85 6.60 3.81 -16.70
N LEU A 86 6.97 4.78 -17.52
CA LEU A 86 7.44 6.11 -17.10
C LEU A 86 6.43 7.18 -17.50
N VAL A 87 5.79 7.83 -16.52
CA VAL A 87 4.81 8.89 -16.75
C VAL A 87 5.40 10.24 -16.33
N ASP A 88 5.72 11.08 -17.32
CA ASP A 88 6.31 12.39 -17.05
C ASP A 88 5.29 13.40 -16.50
N THR A 89 5.80 14.47 -15.89
CA THR A 89 4.98 15.58 -15.41
C THR A 89 4.04 16.11 -16.50
N GLY A 90 2.76 16.26 -16.16
CA GLY A 90 1.73 16.77 -17.05
C GLY A 90 1.18 15.76 -18.06
N ALA A 91 1.74 14.53 -18.11
CA ALA A 91 1.21 13.44 -18.90
C ALA A 91 0.30 12.52 -18.08
N THR A 92 -0.55 11.74 -18.76
CA THR A 92 -1.48 10.80 -18.11
C THR A 92 -1.35 9.40 -18.69
N PHE A 93 -1.18 8.41 -17.83
CA PHE A 93 -1.51 7.02 -18.14
C PHE A 93 -2.93 6.73 -17.66
N ASP A 94 -3.80 6.26 -18.56
CA ASP A 94 -5.19 5.91 -18.25
C ASP A 94 -5.45 4.43 -18.49
N ALA A 95 -5.61 3.67 -17.42
CA ALA A 95 -5.92 2.25 -17.46
C ALA A 95 -7.33 2.00 -18.01
N ASN A 96 -8.24 2.98 -17.97
CA ASN A 96 -9.59 2.86 -18.54
C ASN A 96 -10.31 1.57 -18.09
N ASN A 97 -10.22 1.25 -16.79
CA ASN A 97 -10.79 0.04 -16.16
C ASN A 97 -10.15 -1.29 -16.57
N ASN A 98 -9.06 -1.26 -17.32
CA ASN A 98 -8.33 -2.46 -17.75
C ASN A 98 -7.12 -2.70 -16.86
N ALA A 99 -7.06 -3.88 -16.22
CA ALA A 99 -5.88 -4.29 -15.46
C ALA A 99 -4.67 -4.45 -16.40
N ASP A 100 -3.48 -4.12 -15.90
CA ASP A 100 -2.24 -4.30 -16.65
C ASP A 100 -1.09 -4.60 -15.69
N THR A 101 -0.06 -5.26 -16.20
CA THR A 101 1.18 -5.55 -15.51
C THR A 101 2.32 -4.84 -16.22
N VAL A 102 3.12 -4.08 -15.48
CA VAL A 102 4.28 -3.38 -16.01
C VAL A 102 5.55 -3.82 -15.27
N GLY A 103 6.69 -3.69 -15.95
CA GLY A 103 7.99 -4.01 -15.40
C GLY A 103 8.25 -3.21 -14.13
N SER A 104 8.00 -1.91 -14.18
CA SER A 104 8.14 -0.97 -13.07
C SER A 104 7.30 0.28 -13.34
N LEU A 105 7.06 1.09 -12.31
CA LEU A 105 6.34 2.37 -12.41
C LEU A 105 7.22 3.51 -11.91
N ALA A 106 7.37 4.56 -12.71
CA ALA A 106 8.15 5.74 -12.34
C ALA A 106 7.54 7.04 -12.88
N GLY A 107 7.99 8.16 -12.33
CA GLY A 107 7.70 9.50 -12.84
C GLY A 107 6.78 10.33 -11.96
N ALA A 108 6.33 11.46 -12.50
CA ALA A 108 5.63 12.53 -11.77
C ALA A 108 4.27 12.90 -12.40
N GLY A 109 3.84 12.19 -13.44
CA GLY A 109 2.55 12.40 -14.10
C GLY A 109 1.37 11.76 -13.38
N SER A 110 0.23 11.73 -14.06
CA SER A 110 -1.02 11.17 -13.54
C SER A 110 -1.21 9.72 -13.97
N VAL A 111 -1.70 8.87 -13.06
CA VAL A 111 -2.20 7.53 -13.36
C VAL A 111 -3.69 7.45 -13.03
N SER A 112 -4.54 7.34 -14.04
CA SER A 112 -5.98 7.07 -13.88
C SER A 112 -6.21 5.56 -13.95
N LEU A 113 -6.59 4.93 -12.83
CA LEU A 113 -6.83 3.49 -12.77
C LEU A 113 -8.23 3.10 -13.27
N GLY A 114 -9.21 4.02 -13.21
CA GLY A 114 -10.61 3.60 -13.27
C GLY A 114 -10.89 2.56 -12.17
N SER A 115 -11.49 1.43 -12.51
CA SER A 115 -11.65 0.28 -11.60
C SER A 115 -10.51 -0.76 -11.67
N ALA A 116 -9.43 -0.49 -12.41
CA ALA A 116 -8.38 -1.46 -12.67
C ALA A 116 -7.38 -1.60 -11.51
N THR A 117 -6.77 -2.78 -11.39
CA THR A 117 -5.54 -2.93 -10.61
C THR A 117 -4.34 -2.81 -11.53
N LEU A 118 -3.43 -1.88 -11.24
CA LEU A 118 -2.11 -1.83 -11.88
C LEU A 118 -1.14 -2.69 -11.08
N THR A 119 -0.48 -3.64 -11.74
CA THR A 119 0.61 -4.42 -11.14
C THR A 119 1.95 -3.88 -11.65
N ALA A 120 2.87 -3.55 -10.75
CA ALA A 120 4.18 -3.00 -11.10
C ALA A 120 5.31 -3.70 -10.34
N GLY A 121 6.49 -3.79 -10.96
CA GLY A 121 7.72 -4.31 -10.34
C GLY A 121 8.18 -5.68 -10.87
N GLY A 122 7.54 -6.20 -11.92
CA GLY A 122 7.92 -7.46 -12.57
C GLY A 122 9.36 -7.50 -13.12
N ASP A 123 9.98 -6.34 -13.36
CA ASP A 123 11.39 -6.24 -13.79
C ASP A 123 12.39 -6.19 -12.62
N GLY A 124 11.91 -6.13 -11.38
CA GLY A 124 12.74 -6.08 -10.17
C GLY A 124 13.51 -4.77 -9.95
N THR A 125 13.28 -3.74 -10.77
CA THR A 125 13.96 -2.44 -10.64
C THR A 125 13.37 -1.62 -9.50
N SER A 126 14.21 -0.77 -8.91
CA SER A 126 13.77 0.21 -7.92
C SER A 126 13.51 1.56 -8.57
N THR A 127 12.35 2.14 -8.31
CA THR A 127 11.87 3.35 -8.98
C THR A 127 11.24 4.33 -7.98
N ILE A 128 11.06 5.58 -8.41
CA ILE A 128 10.36 6.61 -7.65
C ILE A 128 9.15 7.06 -8.46
N PHE A 129 7.98 7.08 -7.83
CA PHE A 129 6.77 7.69 -8.34
C PHE A 129 6.33 8.84 -7.43
N SER A 130 6.38 10.06 -7.96
CA SER A 130 5.97 11.29 -7.27
C SER A 130 4.64 11.85 -7.80
N GLY A 131 4.04 11.15 -8.76
CA GLY A 131 2.82 11.58 -9.42
C GLY A 131 1.54 11.33 -8.61
N THR A 132 0.41 11.64 -9.23
CA THR A 132 -0.91 11.31 -8.69
C THR A 132 -1.40 9.99 -9.26
N MET A 133 -2.16 9.23 -8.48
CA MET A 133 -2.86 8.02 -8.95
C MET A 133 -4.28 8.02 -8.43
N THR A 134 -5.28 7.84 -9.28
CA THR A 134 -6.71 8.00 -8.94
C THR A 134 -7.56 6.84 -9.47
N GLY A 135 -8.80 6.73 -9.00
CA GLY A 135 -9.76 5.70 -9.42
C GLY A 135 -10.19 4.79 -8.28
N SER A 136 -11.21 3.96 -8.52
CA SER A 136 -11.66 2.94 -7.57
C SER A 136 -10.79 1.69 -7.56
N GLY A 137 -9.93 1.56 -8.56
CA GLY A 137 -8.91 0.54 -8.70
C GLY A 137 -7.80 0.60 -7.65
N GLY A 138 -6.84 -0.32 -7.76
CA GLY A 138 -5.78 -0.50 -6.76
C GLY A 138 -4.39 -0.66 -7.37
N LEU A 139 -3.41 -0.86 -6.49
CA LEU A 139 -2.00 -1.03 -6.85
C LEU A 139 -1.47 -2.35 -6.27
N THR A 140 -0.83 -3.16 -7.12
CA THR A 140 -0.05 -4.31 -6.67
C THR A 140 1.44 -4.08 -6.96
N LYS A 141 2.25 -4.04 -5.91
CA LYS A 141 3.71 -4.08 -6.01
C LYS A 141 4.18 -5.55 -6.03
N ALA A 142 4.90 -5.92 -7.07
CA ALA A 142 5.48 -7.25 -7.30
C ALA A 142 6.99 -7.17 -7.53
N GLY A 143 7.66 -8.32 -7.58
CA GLY A 143 9.11 -8.44 -7.80
C GLY A 143 9.98 -7.81 -6.69
N ALA A 144 11.29 -8.02 -6.79
CA ALA A 144 12.22 -7.75 -5.69
C ALA A 144 12.55 -6.27 -5.44
N GLY A 145 12.32 -5.38 -6.42
CA GLY A 145 12.70 -3.97 -6.34
C GLY A 145 11.88 -3.15 -5.34
N THR A 146 12.25 -1.87 -5.18
CA THR A 146 11.54 -0.91 -4.33
C THR A 146 10.76 0.08 -5.19
N LEU A 147 9.45 0.21 -4.96
CA LEU A 147 8.67 1.34 -5.46
C LEU A 147 8.61 2.40 -4.36
N THR A 148 9.36 3.49 -4.54
CA THR A 148 9.30 4.63 -3.64
C THR A 148 8.16 5.56 -4.04
N ILE A 149 7.23 5.79 -3.13
CA ILE A 149 6.16 6.77 -3.27
C ILE A 149 6.59 8.07 -2.60
N SER A 150 6.68 9.14 -3.37
CA SER A 150 7.00 10.49 -2.86
C SER A 150 5.87 11.51 -3.08
N GLY A 151 4.82 11.12 -3.78
CA GLY A 151 3.56 11.85 -3.91
C GLY A 151 2.45 11.27 -3.02
N SER A 152 1.23 11.78 -3.20
CA SER A 152 0.03 11.30 -2.48
C SER A 152 -0.99 10.73 -3.46
N PRO A 153 -0.93 9.41 -3.74
CA PRO A 153 -2.01 8.71 -4.45
C PRO A 153 -3.37 8.90 -3.77
N ALA A 154 -4.43 8.93 -4.58
CA ALA A 154 -5.82 9.15 -4.17
C ALA A 154 -6.79 8.10 -4.78
N TYR A 155 -6.28 6.92 -5.12
CA TYR A 155 -7.14 5.79 -5.47
C TYR A 155 -7.79 5.20 -4.21
N THR A 156 -8.89 4.48 -4.36
CA THR A 156 -9.64 3.92 -3.21
C THR A 156 -9.59 2.40 -3.11
N GLY A 157 -9.13 1.71 -4.16
CA GLY A 157 -8.92 0.27 -4.11
C GLY A 157 -7.71 -0.11 -3.25
N ALA A 158 -7.54 -1.41 -3.02
CA ALA A 158 -6.50 -1.92 -2.13
C ALA A 158 -5.08 -1.69 -2.68
N THR A 159 -4.13 -1.54 -1.77
CA THR A 159 -2.70 -1.64 -2.03
C THR A 159 -2.21 -3.01 -1.59
N THR A 160 -1.56 -3.75 -2.49
CA THR A 160 -0.98 -5.06 -2.20
C THR A 160 0.52 -5.03 -2.45
N ILE A 161 1.31 -5.41 -1.44
CA ILE A 161 2.76 -5.63 -1.59
C ILE A 161 2.97 -7.13 -1.65
N SER A 162 2.93 -7.69 -2.86
CA SER A 162 3.09 -9.12 -3.13
C SER A 162 4.55 -9.58 -3.02
N ALA A 163 5.50 -8.70 -3.33
CA ALA A 163 6.94 -8.91 -3.14
C ALA A 163 7.71 -7.59 -3.17
N GLY A 164 8.97 -7.62 -2.72
CA GLY A 164 9.84 -6.45 -2.66
C GLY A 164 9.29 -5.39 -1.70
N THR A 165 9.53 -4.12 -2.01
CA THR A 165 9.23 -3.01 -1.08
C THR A 165 8.35 -1.94 -1.72
N ILE A 166 7.38 -1.43 -0.98
CA ILE A 166 6.90 -0.04 -1.15
C ILE A 166 7.56 0.79 -0.05
N ALA A 167 8.27 1.85 -0.43
CA ALA A 167 8.89 2.77 0.51
C ALA A 167 8.25 4.17 0.40
N LEU A 168 8.12 4.89 1.50
CA LEU A 168 7.71 6.31 1.48
C LEU A 168 8.94 7.22 1.45
N SER A 169 8.75 8.47 1.01
CA SER A 169 9.78 9.52 1.13
C SER A 169 9.14 10.90 1.02
N GLY A 170 9.74 11.91 1.68
CA GLY A 170 9.24 13.28 1.63
C GLY A 170 7.78 13.38 2.12
N THR A 171 6.86 13.79 1.24
CA THR A 171 5.42 13.87 1.50
C THR A 171 4.65 12.62 1.05
N GLY A 172 5.38 11.54 0.73
CA GLY A 172 4.84 10.27 0.28
C GLY A 172 3.83 9.68 1.27
N SER A 173 2.74 9.11 0.77
CA SER A 173 1.70 8.44 1.57
C SER A 173 1.02 7.36 0.73
N LEU A 174 0.33 6.43 1.40
CA LEU A 174 -0.69 5.60 0.77
C LEU A 174 -2.09 6.21 1.01
N PRO A 175 -3.13 5.83 0.26
CA PRO A 175 -4.46 6.38 0.49
C PRO A 175 -5.04 5.95 1.85
N ASN A 176 -5.49 6.93 2.64
CA ASN A 176 -5.92 6.75 4.04
C ASN A 176 -7.05 5.73 4.28
N SER A 177 -7.86 5.44 3.26
CA SER A 177 -8.99 4.50 3.34
C SER A 177 -8.75 3.20 2.57
N SER A 178 -7.59 3.04 1.94
CA SER A 178 -7.24 1.82 1.20
C SER A 178 -6.73 0.75 2.16
N ALA A 179 -7.25 -0.47 2.02
CA ALA A 179 -6.69 -1.64 2.68
C ALA A 179 -5.26 -1.90 2.15
N LEU A 180 -4.34 -2.20 3.07
CA LEU A 180 -2.94 -2.54 2.78
C LEU A 180 -2.67 -4.01 3.13
N THR A 181 -2.42 -4.84 2.11
CA THR A 181 -1.97 -6.23 2.30
C THR A 181 -0.47 -6.33 2.08
N VAL A 182 0.27 -6.72 3.12
CA VAL A 182 1.74 -6.78 3.11
C VAL A 182 2.21 -8.23 3.17
N THR A 183 2.83 -8.69 2.09
CA THR A 183 3.58 -9.96 2.03
C THR A 183 5.06 -9.74 1.72
N GLY A 184 5.40 -8.64 1.04
CA GLY A 184 6.74 -8.07 0.97
C GLY A 184 7.03 -7.14 2.15
N THR A 185 7.51 -5.93 1.87
CA THR A 185 7.85 -4.92 2.88
C THR A 185 7.13 -3.59 2.60
N PHE A 186 6.51 -3.03 3.64
CA PHE A 186 6.11 -1.62 3.66
C PHE A 186 7.10 -0.84 4.52
N ASP A 187 7.86 0.06 3.90
CA ASP A 187 8.84 0.89 4.57
C ASP A 187 8.38 2.34 4.67
N LEU A 188 8.02 2.77 5.88
CA LEU A 188 7.64 4.15 6.13
C LEU A 188 8.81 5.11 5.96
N ASN A 189 10.06 4.64 6.11
CA ASN A 189 11.25 5.46 5.94
C ASN A 189 11.16 6.83 6.68
N ASN A 190 10.67 6.79 7.91
CA ASN A 190 10.46 7.95 8.78
C ASN A 190 9.37 8.95 8.31
N VAL A 191 8.50 8.55 7.38
CA VAL A 191 7.32 9.30 6.96
C VAL A 191 6.08 8.69 7.62
N ALA A 192 5.34 9.48 8.40
CA ALA A 192 4.10 9.03 9.02
C ALA A 192 3.04 8.77 7.96
N ASP A 193 2.24 7.72 8.14
CA ASP A 193 1.21 7.35 7.17
C ASP A 193 -0.08 6.89 7.86
N THR A 194 -1.18 6.98 7.12
CA THR A 194 -2.48 6.44 7.52
C THR A 194 -2.98 5.51 6.43
N VAL A 195 -3.48 4.33 6.82
CA VAL A 195 -4.08 3.37 5.88
C VAL A 195 -5.43 2.88 6.39
N GLY A 196 -6.25 2.35 5.48
CA GLY A 196 -7.57 1.83 5.79
C GLY A 196 -7.48 0.69 6.80
N SER A 197 -6.65 -0.30 6.51
CA SER A 197 -6.36 -1.44 7.39
C SER A 197 -5.03 -2.08 6.98
N ILE A 198 -4.41 -2.86 7.88
CA ILE A 198 -3.23 -3.66 7.56
C ILE A 198 -3.53 -5.15 7.70
N ALA A 199 -3.04 -5.97 6.77
CA ALA A 199 -3.14 -7.42 6.79
C ALA A 199 -1.91 -8.07 6.15
N GLY A 200 -1.75 -9.38 6.34
CA GLY A 200 -0.70 -10.19 5.71
C GLY A 200 0.42 -10.62 6.67
N ALA A 201 1.50 -11.16 6.10
CA ALA A 201 2.57 -11.86 6.82
C ALA A 201 3.98 -11.32 6.50
N GLY A 202 4.06 -10.15 5.85
CA GLY A 202 5.33 -9.52 5.46
C GLY A 202 5.97 -8.67 6.56
N ASN A 203 6.65 -7.60 6.16
CA ASN A 203 7.35 -6.71 7.08
C ASN A 203 6.81 -5.27 6.98
N ILE A 204 6.68 -4.61 8.13
CA ILE A 204 6.46 -3.17 8.21
C ILE A 204 7.65 -2.55 8.95
N THR A 205 8.40 -1.68 8.27
CA THR A 205 9.51 -0.93 8.88
C THR A 205 9.08 0.51 9.12
N LEU A 206 8.91 0.90 10.38
CA LEU A 206 8.38 2.21 10.76
C LEU A 206 9.40 3.34 10.62
N GLY A 207 10.71 3.03 10.65
CA GLY A 207 11.72 4.04 10.96
C GLY A 207 11.40 4.68 12.31
N SER A 208 11.41 6.01 12.40
CA SER A 208 10.93 6.78 13.56
C SER A 208 9.49 7.27 13.44
N ALA A 209 8.74 6.85 12.42
CA ALA A 209 7.41 7.38 12.12
C ALA A 209 6.27 6.60 12.76
N THR A 210 5.09 7.21 12.78
CA THR A 210 3.85 6.56 13.23
C THR A 210 3.09 5.99 12.03
N LEU A 211 2.70 4.72 12.10
CA LEU A 211 1.70 4.14 11.20
C LEU A 211 0.33 4.14 11.89
N THR A 212 -0.64 4.80 11.27
CA THR A 212 -2.04 4.77 11.70
C THR A 212 -2.83 3.78 10.84
N SER A 213 -3.55 2.85 11.47
CA SER A 213 -4.35 1.84 10.78
C SER A 213 -5.77 1.73 11.34
N GLY A 214 -6.74 1.48 10.47
CA GLY A 214 -8.15 1.29 10.82
C GLY A 214 -9.10 2.33 10.22
N GLY A 215 -8.64 3.17 9.29
CA GLY A 215 -9.46 4.16 8.59
C GLY A 215 -10.64 3.58 7.79
N ASP A 216 -10.63 2.27 7.48
CA ASP A 216 -11.73 1.59 6.76
C ASP A 216 -12.68 0.79 7.69
N ASN A 217 -12.46 0.83 9.01
CA ASN A 217 -13.22 0.11 10.03
C ASN A 217 -13.21 -1.43 9.92
N SER A 218 -12.36 -2.01 9.07
CA SER A 218 -12.27 -3.46 8.91
C SER A 218 -11.58 -4.12 10.10
N SER A 219 -11.98 -5.36 10.38
CA SER A 219 -11.23 -6.23 11.29
C SER A 219 -10.26 -7.07 10.50
N THR A 220 -8.96 -6.97 10.80
CA THR A 220 -7.89 -7.62 10.05
C THR A 220 -6.88 -8.30 10.96
N SER A 221 -6.06 -9.18 10.38
CA SER A 221 -4.95 -9.84 11.07
C SER A 221 -3.66 -9.62 10.30
N PHE A 222 -2.64 -9.17 11.02
CA PHE A 222 -1.27 -9.07 10.56
C PHE A 222 -0.40 -10.03 11.38
N SER A 223 0.15 -11.04 10.71
CA SER A 223 1.06 -12.03 11.28
C SER A 223 2.53 -11.75 10.97
N GLY A 224 2.77 -10.71 10.18
CA GLY A 224 4.10 -10.21 9.85
C GLY A 224 4.78 -9.49 11.03
N ILE A 225 5.98 -8.98 10.77
CA ILE A 225 6.79 -8.28 11.77
C ILE A 225 6.69 -6.77 11.54
N VAL A 226 6.37 -6.03 12.60
CA VAL A 226 6.52 -4.57 12.68
C VAL A 226 7.81 -4.26 13.43
N SER A 227 8.64 -3.35 12.89
CA SER A 227 9.96 -2.99 13.44
C SER A 227 10.26 -1.49 13.31
N GLY A 228 11.27 -1.01 14.04
CA GLY A 228 11.71 0.39 14.02
C GLY A 228 11.49 1.11 15.36
N THR A 229 11.89 2.37 15.46
CA THR A 229 11.68 3.17 16.69
C THR A 229 10.35 3.91 16.73
N GLY A 230 9.62 3.87 15.62
CA GLY A 230 8.32 4.48 15.43
C GLY A 230 7.18 3.80 16.18
N ALA A 231 5.98 4.34 16.00
CA ALA A 231 4.79 3.99 16.77
C ALA A 231 3.67 3.39 15.90
N ILE A 232 2.73 2.69 16.54
CA ILE A 232 1.50 2.21 15.92
C ILE A 232 0.30 2.91 16.56
N THR A 233 -0.60 3.43 15.73
CA THR A 233 -1.91 3.95 16.16
C THR A 233 -3.03 3.14 15.52
N LYS A 234 -3.88 2.52 16.33
CA LYS A 234 -5.09 1.83 15.91
C LYS A 234 -6.31 2.75 16.06
N THR A 235 -7.02 2.99 14.96
CA THR A 235 -8.25 3.80 14.89
C THR A 235 -9.40 3.00 14.29
N GLY A 236 -10.58 3.61 14.15
CA GLY A 236 -11.76 2.95 13.56
C GLY A 236 -12.35 1.83 14.43
N THR A 237 -13.52 1.34 14.04
CA THR A 237 -14.33 0.44 14.89
C THR A 237 -13.92 -1.03 14.83
N GLY A 238 -13.19 -1.44 13.78
CA GLY A 238 -12.74 -2.83 13.61
C GLY A 238 -11.68 -3.28 14.63
N THR A 239 -11.34 -4.57 14.58
CA THR A 239 -10.25 -5.16 15.37
C THR A 239 -9.01 -5.37 14.52
N LEU A 240 -7.87 -4.79 14.91
CA LEU A 240 -6.56 -5.16 14.35
C LEU A 240 -5.95 -6.26 15.21
N THR A 241 -5.66 -7.43 14.65
CA THR A 241 -4.91 -8.49 15.34
C THR A 241 -3.44 -8.45 14.94
N LEU A 242 -2.54 -8.29 15.92
CA LEU A 242 -1.10 -8.44 15.76
C LEU A 242 -0.68 -9.79 16.35
N SER A 243 -0.20 -10.69 15.49
CA SER A 243 0.21 -12.06 15.87
C SER A 243 1.69 -12.35 15.62
N GLY A 244 2.39 -11.43 14.95
CA GLY A 244 3.85 -11.52 14.76
C GLY A 244 4.63 -11.14 16.02
N ALA A 245 5.88 -11.61 16.08
CA ALA A 245 6.86 -11.19 17.08
C ALA A 245 7.42 -9.81 16.71
N ASN A 246 6.67 -8.76 17.04
CA ASN A 246 7.04 -7.39 16.68
C ASN A 246 8.25 -6.91 17.50
N SER A 247 9.05 -6.03 16.90
CA SER A 247 10.31 -5.52 17.44
C SER A 247 10.42 -4.00 17.41
N TYR A 248 9.32 -3.29 17.17
CA TYR A 248 9.32 -1.84 17.25
C TYR A 248 9.42 -1.35 18.70
N SER A 249 10.05 -0.20 18.91
CA SER A 249 10.32 0.35 20.25
C SER A 249 9.54 1.61 20.61
N GLY A 250 8.77 2.17 19.66
CA GLY A 250 7.86 3.28 19.96
C GLY A 250 6.56 2.79 20.58
N SER A 251 5.68 3.75 20.91
CA SER A 251 4.42 3.45 21.60
C SER A 251 3.39 2.77 20.70
N THR A 252 2.44 2.09 21.36
CA THR A 252 1.22 1.61 20.73
C THR A 252 0.03 2.40 21.28
N THR A 253 -0.78 3.01 20.41
CA THR A 253 -2.00 3.73 20.82
C THR A 253 -3.23 3.04 20.24
N VAL A 254 -4.19 2.69 21.09
CA VAL A 254 -5.52 2.21 20.66
C VAL A 254 -6.51 3.35 20.87
N SER A 255 -6.77 4.11 19.81
CA SER A 255 -7.67 5.28 19.86
C SER A 255 -9.14 4.90 19.75
N SER A 256 -9.47 3.82 19.03
CA SER A 256 -10.84 3.32 18.84
C SER A 256 -10.85 1.86 18.40
N GLY A 257 -12.01 1.21 18.58
CA GLY A 257 -12.18 -0.21 18.26
C GLY A 257 -11.30 -1.07 19.16
N ALA A 258 -10.80 -2.19 18.62
CA ALA A 258 -9.92 -3.08 19.35
C ALA A 258 -8.56 -3.30 18.68
N LEU A 259 -7.52 -3.44 19.49
CA LEU A 259 -6.24 -4.03 19.10
C LEU A 259 -6.09 -5.35 19.84
N ARG A 260 -5.81 -6.45 19.13
CA ARG A 260 -5.62 -7.78 19.70
C ARG A 260 -4.17 -8.23 19.59
N ALA A 261 -3.58 -8.63 20.71
CA ALA A 261 -2.24 -9.17 20.80
C ALA A 261 -2.28 -10.70 20.96
N ASP A 262 -1.72 -11.41 19.98
CA ASP A 262 -1.67 -12.89 19.93
C ASP A 262 -0.21 -13.42 20.04
N ASN A 263 0.75 -12.56 20.37
CA ASN A 263 2.17 -12.90 20.58
C ASN A 263 2.74 -12.15 21.80
N ASN A 264 3.72 -12.73 22.49
CA ASN A 264 4.41 -12.13 23.64
C ASN A 264 4.96 -10.71 23.35
N THR A 265 5.44 -10.47 22.12
CA THR A 265 5.94 -9.15 21.70
C THR A 265 5.05 -8.49 20.63
N ALA A 266 3.77 -8.88 20.56
CA ALA A 266 2.83 -8.30 19.58
C ALA A 266 2.71 -6.77 19.68
N LEU A 267 2.94 -6.19 20.86
CA LEU A 267 2.86 -4.74 21.11
C LEU A 267 4.22 -4.03 21.00
N GLY A 268 5.26 -4.71 20.50
CA GLY A 268 6.62 -4.20 20.39
C GLY A 268 7.53 -4.63 21.55
N THR A 269 8.65 -3.92 21.70
CA THR A 269 9.59 -4.08 22.82
C THR A 269 9.11 -3.29 24.04
N THR A 270 9.61 -3.63 25.22
CA THR A 270 9.29 -2.96 26.49
C THR A 270 9.84 -1.52 26.63
N ALA A 271 10.50 -0.98 25.59
CA ALA A 271 10.89 0.42 25.56
C ALA A 271 9.69 1.34 25.27
N GLY A 272 8.67 0.81 24.59
CA GLY A 272 7.40 1.47 24.34
C GLY A 272 6.46 1.42 25.54
N SER A 273 5.28 1.98 25.34
CA SER A 273 4.11 1.69 26.19
C SER A 273 2.87 1.59 25.32
N THR A 274 1.88 0.86 25.80
CA THR A 274 0.56 0.77 25.17
C THR A 274 -0.44 1.67 25.89
N THR A 275 -1.06 2.60 25.17
CA THR A 275 -2.14 3.45 25.67
C THR A 275 -3.47 3.05 25.02
N VAL A 276 -4.48 2.75 25.82
CA VAL A 276 -5.85 2.47 25.37
C VAL A 276 -6.74 3.64 25.76
N ALA A 277 -7.32 4.30 24.76
CA ALA A 277 -8.21 5.44 24.97
C ALA A 277 -9.59 4.99 25.50
N ASN A 278 -10.35 5.95 26.05
CA ASN A 278 -11.73 5.73 26.47
C ASN A 278 -12.58 5.23 25.29
N GLY A 279 -13.29 4.12 25.48
CA GLY A 279 -14.13 3.48 24.45
C GLY A 279 -13.37 2.56 23.50
N ALA A 280 -12.05 2.45 23.63
CA ALA A 280 -11.22 1.48 22.91
C ALA A 280 -10.93 0.25 23.78
N GLN A 281 -10.37 -0.79 23.17
CA GLN A 281 -10.07 -2.04 23.84
C GLN A 281 -8.71 -2.63 23.43
N LEU A 282 -7.96 -3.11 24.42
CA LEU A 282 -6.86 -4.05 24.20
C LEU A 282 -7.35 -5.48 24.46
N GLN A 283 -7.20 -6.35 23.48
CA GLN A 283 -7.48 -7.78 23.60
C GLN A 283 -6.16 -8.56 23.71
N VAL A 284 -6.15 -9.61 24.52
CA VAL A 284 -5.04 -10.57 24.62
C VAL A 284 -5.56 -11.99 24.41
N ALA A 285 -4.79 -12.80 23.68
CA ALA A 285 -5.14 -14.18 23.39
C ALA A 285 -3.90 -15.07 23.19
N GLY A 286 -4.11 -16.40 23.22
CA GLY A 286 -3.10 -17.37 22.79
C GLY A 286 -2.14 -17.86 23.88
N GLY A 287 -2.30 -17.44 25.13
CA GLY A 287 -1.44 -17.85 26.24
C GLY A 287 -0.14 -17.04 26.32
N ILE A 288 -0.20 -15.75 26.00
CA ILE A 288 0.97 -14.87 25.91
C ILE A 288 1.42 -14.38 27.29
N THR A 289 2.70 -14.05 27.40
CA THR A 289 3.24 -13.23 28.49
C THR A 289 3.78 -11.94 27.90
N SER A 290 3.06 -10.83 28.12
CA SER A 290 3.46 -9.50 27.64
C SER A 290 4.06 -8.70 28.79
N ALA A 291 5.28 -8.20 28.58
CA ALA A 291 5.99 -7.34 29.54
C ALA A 291 5.77 -5.84 29.28
N GLU A 292 4.90 -5.49 28.33
CA GLU A 292 4.63 -4.12 27.94
C GLU A 292 3.92 -3.34 29.06
N VAL A 293 4.30 -2.08 29.26
CA VAL A 293 3.59 -1.17 30.16
C VAL A 293 2.29 -0.73 29.50
N ILE A 294 1.16 -0.91 30.21
CA ILE A 294 -0.18 -0.60 29.69
C ILE A 294 -0.83 0.51 30.52
N SER A 295 -1.29 1.57 29.85
CA SER A 295 -2.18 2.59 30.42
C SER A 295 -3.51 2.53 29.70
N ALA A 296 -4.61 2.30 30.43
CA ALA A 296 -5.91 2.06 29.83
C ALA A 296 -7.00 2.91 30.48
N ALA A 297 -7.66 3.76 29.70
CA ALA A 297 -8.75 4.59 30.16
C ALA A 297 -10.10 3.90 29.91
N GLY A 298 -10.90 3.63 30.96
CA GLY A 298 -12.27 3.09 30.82
C GLY A 298 -13.18 4.03 30.01
N VAL A 299 -14.26 3.61 29.33
CA VAL A 299 -15.13 2.44 29.50
C VAL A 299 -15.43 1.80 28.12
N ALA A 300 -15.11 0.53 27.90
CA ALA A 300 -15.66 -0.22 26.77
C ALA A 300 -16.93 -0.92 27.24
N VAL A 301 -18.10 -0.33 26.97
CA VAL A 301 -19.40 -0.95 27.29
C VAL A 301 -19.47 -2.39 26.77
N ASN A 302 -19.79 -3.33 27.67
CA ASN A 302 -19.94 -4.78 27.46
C ASN A 302 -18.70 -5.62 27.12
N GLN A 303 -17.48 -5.07 27.10
CA GLN A 303 -16.29 -5.88 26.79
C GLN A 303 -15.03 -5.53 27.63
N GLY A 304 -15.06 -4.51 28.49
CA GLY A 304 -13.89 -4.07 29.27
C GLY A 304 -12.77 -3.40 28.46
N VAL A 305 -11.99 -2.52 29.08
CA VAL A 305 -10.88 -1.80 28.41
C VAL A 305 -9.71 -2.74 28.09
N ILE A 306 -9.55 -3.79 28.89
CA ILE A 306 -8.69 -4.95 28.60
C ILE A 306 -9.59 -6.18 28.57
N ASN A 307 -9.46 -7.02 27.54
CA ASN A 307 -10.20 -8.27 27.40
C ASN A 307 -9.27 -9.46 27.15
N ASN A 308 -9.37 -10.48 28.01
CA ASN A 308 -8.74 -11.77 27.82
C ASN A 308 -9.65 -12.70 27.00
N VAL A 309 -9.41 -12.76 25.69
CA VAL A 309 -10.30 -13.45 24.74
C VAL A 309 -10.13 -14.96 24.80
N SER A 310 -8.90 -15.47 24.95
CA SER A 310 -8.64 -16.91 25.06
C SER A 310 -7.26 -17.20 25.67
N GLY A 311 -7.10 -18.41 26.21
CA GLY A 311 -5.83 -18.85 26.79
C GLY A 311 -5.53 -18.25 28.16
N SER A 312 -4.46 -18.74 28.78
CA SER A 312 -3.95 -18.23 30.06
C SER A 312 -2.87 -17.19 29.79
N ASN A 313 -3.24 -15.91 29.81
CA ASN A 313 -2.32 -14.82 29.50
C ASN A 313 -1.79 -14.15 30.77
N THR A 314 -0.61 -13.56 30.66
CA THR A 314 0.04 -12.80 31.73
C THR A 314 0.44 -11.42 31.22
N LEU A 315 0.02 -10.38 31.94
CA LEU A 315 0.53 -9.01 31.80
C LEU A 315 1.54 -8.78 32.92
N SER A 316 2.82 -8.90 32.57
CA SER A 316 3.93 -8.80 33.53
C SER A 316 4.55 -7.40 33.59
N GLY A 317 4.20 -6.52 32.66
CA GLY A 317 4.46 -5.08 32.77
C GLY A 317 3.42 -4.39 33.65
N ALA A 318 3.72 -3.18 34.11
CA ALA A 318 2.81 -2.39 34.92
C ALA A 318 1.52 -2.08 34.13
N VAL A 319 0.35 -2.31 34.74
CA VAL A 319 -0.96 -1.98 34.18
C VAL A 319 -1.60 -0.88 35.01
N THR A 320 -1.82 0.28 34.39
CA THR A 320 -2.46 1.44 35.00
C THR A 320 -3.82 1.67 34.38
N LEU A 321 -4.88 1.68 35.19
CA LEU A 321 -6.22 2.00 34.74
C LEU A 321 -6.52 3.48 35.02
N THR A 322 -6.67 4.28 33.97
CA THR A 322 -6.75 5.74 34.01
C THR A 322 -8.15 6.22 33.61
N GLY A 323 -9.14 6.06 34.49
CA GLY A 323 -10.54 6.44 34.20
C GLY A 323 -11.35 6.70 35.46
N SER A 324 -12.28 7.66 35.40
CA SER A 324 -12.93 8.25 36.58
C SER A 324 -14.16 7.50 37.11
N SER A 325 -14.74 6.53 36.39
CA SER A 325 -16.01 5.93 36.85
C SER A 325 -16.33 4.49 36.44
N SER A 326 -15.59 3.80 35.56
CA SER A 326 -15.78 2.35 35.29
C SER A 326 -14.61 1.77 34.47
N ASN A 327 -13.58 1.23 35.13
CA ASN A 327 -12.58 0.42 34.45
C ASN A 327 -12.97 -1.05 34.63
N GLU A 328 -13.28 -1.72 33.53
CA GLU A 328 -13.62 -3.14 33.51
C GLU A 328 -12.54 -3.92 32.78
N ILE A 329 -12.11 -5.04 33.38
CA ILE A 329 -11.26 -6.04 32.74
C ILE A 329 -12.14 -7.26 32.51
N GLN A 330 -12.24 -7.69 31.26
CA GLN A 330 -13.09 -8.80 30.84
C GLN A 330 -12.26 -10.07 30.65
N ILE A 331 -12.84 -11.23 30.97
CA ILE A 331 -12.26 -12.54 30.71
C ILE A 331 -13.31 -13.38 29.99
N ASP A 332 -13.23 -13.42 28.66
CA ASP A 332 -14.13 -14.21 27.81
C ASP A 332 -13.71 -15.68 27.71
N GLY A 333 -12.41 -15.97 27.89
CA GLY A 333 -11.92 -17.34 27.88
C GLY A 333 -10.55 -17.51 28.49
N GLY A 334 -10.35 -18.56 29.30
CA GLY A 334 -9.08 -18.84 29.97
C GLY A 334 -8.89 -18.04 31.25
N SER A 335 -7.69 -17.49 31.48
CA SER A 335 -7.33 -16.75 32.68
C SER A 335 -6.40 -15.58 32.36
N LEU A 336 -6.50 -14.49 33.12
CA LEU A 336 -5.61 -13.34 33.01
C LEU A 336 -4.85 -13.13 34.33
N THR A 337 -3.53 -13.10 34.27
CA THR A 337 -2.64 -12.85 35.42
C THR A 337 -1.97 -11.48 35.28
N PHE A 338 -1.92 -10.71 36.36
CA PHE A 338 -1.12 -9.50 36.47
C PHE A 338 0.04 -9.77 37.43
N SER A 339 1.28 -9.49 37.01
CA SER A 339 2.47 -9.83 37.83
C SER A 339 3.53 -8.72 37.91
N GLY A 340 3.23 -7.53 37.39
CA GLY A 340 4.13 -6.36 37.38
C GLY A 340 3.66 -5.24 38.28
#